data_AF-A0AAV8DNC9-F1
#
_entry.id   AF-A0AAV8DNC9-F1
#
_cell.length_a   1.000
_cell.length_b   1.000
_cell.length_c   1.000
_cell.angle_alpha   90.00
_cell.angle_beta   90.00
_cell.angle_gamma   90.00
#
_symmetry.space_group_name_H-M   'P 1'
#
loop_
_entity.id
_entity.type
_entity.pdbx_description
1 polymer ?
#
loop_
_entity_poly.entity_id
_entity_poly.type
_entity_poly.pdbx_seq_one_letter_code
_entity_poly.pdbx_strand_id
1 'polypeptide(L)'
;MLKFISKVAIEYNALDPRKAACVELLAQCNARKAKESNPACVVELHRLPDAAAPPRVVVTYVNGVEEVIDAVATPAQELKKQILDRGRLLETEQMFREAGEPWPVVIPEEEIHQSFPGTKPKKAEEKPQAQ
;
A
#
# COMPACT_ATOMS: atom_id res chain seq x y z
N MET A 1 0.90 7.62 3.35
CA MET A 1 1.14 6.25 3.85
C MET A 1 -0.18 5.54 4.08
N LEU A 2 -1.12 6.17 4.79
CA LEU A 2 -2.36 5.55 5.23
C LEU A 2 -3.51 5.55 4.19
N LYS A 3 -3.30 6.10 2.98
CA LYS A 3 -4.38 6.33 1.99
C LYS A 3 -5.19 5.10 1.59
N PHE A 4 -4.61 3.91 1.68
CA PHE A 4 -5.25 2.64 1.29
C PHE A 4 -5.68 1.77 2.47
N ILE A 5 -5.46 2.25 3.69
CA ILE A 5 -5.51 1.44 4.91
C ILE A 5 -6.61 2.00 5.80
N SER A 6 -7.53 1.14 6.24
CA SER A 6 -8.55 1.48 7.23
C SER A 6 -8.02 1.31 8.66
N LYS A 7 -7.16 0.32 8.89
CA LYS A 7 -6.53 0.07 10.20
C LYS A 7 -5.11 -0.48 10.05
N VAL A 8 -4.20 -0.06 10.92
CA VAL A 8 -2.87 -0.67 11.10
C VAL A 8 -2.61 -0.93 12.58
N ALA A 9 -2.38 -2.19 12.93
CA ALA A 9 -1.97 -2.60 14.26
C ALA A 9 -0.52 -3.08 14.23
N ILE A 10 0.32 -2.45 15.03
CA ILE A 10 1.75 -2.78 15.13
C ILE A 10 1.94 -3.56 16.43
N GLU A 11 2.43 -4.78 16.32
CA GLU A 11 2.55 -5.68 17.46
C GLU A 11 4.00 -6.08 17.70
N TYR A 12 4.52 -5.81 18.89
CA TYR A 12 5.85 -6.23 19.29
C TYR A 12 5.99 -6.29 20.82
N ASN A 13 6.92 -7.12 21.31
CA ASN A 13 7.34 -7.07 22.70
C ASN A 13 8.29 -5.88 22.93
N ALA A 14 8.08 -5.10 23.99
CA ALA A 14 8.86 -3.89 24.27
C ALA A 14 10.37 -4.14 24.47
N LEU A 15 10.76 -5.35 24.84
CA LEU A 15 12.15 -5.76 25.05
C LEU A 15 12.74 -6.49 23.84
N ASP A 16 11.96 -6.73 22.78
CA ASP A 16 12.46 -7.40 21.57
C ASP A 16 13.45 -6.47 20.82
N PRO A 17 14.70 -6.90 20.59
CA PRO A 17 15.68 -6.09 19.86
C PRO A 17 15.33 -5.90 18.37
N ARG A 18 14.45 -6.72 17.80
CA ARG A 18 14.05 -6.75 16.38
C ARG A 18 12.91 -5.77 16.08
N LYS A 19 12.34 -5.12 17.11
CA LYS A 19 11.18 -4.20 16.97
C LYS A 19 11.46 -2.89 16.22
N ALA A 20 12.72 -2.60 15.87
CA ALA A 20 13.12 -1.29 15.35
C ALA A 20 12.27 -0.86 14.13
N ALA A 21 12.03 -1.78 13.20
CA ALA A 21 11.20 -1.52 12.03
C ALA A 21 9.75 -1.18 12.40
N CYS A 22 9.15 -1.90 13.35
CA CYS A 22 7.81 -1.62 13.88
C CYS A 22 7.72 -0.23 14.52
N VAL A 23 8.72 0.16 15.29
CA VAL A 23 8.75 1.48 15.96
C VAL A 23 8.84 2.60 14.93
N GLU A 24 9.72 2.46 13.93
CA GLU A 24 9.84 3.44 12.86
C GLU A 24 8.54 3.52 12.04
N LEU A 25 7.94 2.39 11.69
CA LEU A 25 6.67 2.34 10.96
C LEU A 25 5.55 3.02 11.75
N LEU A 26 5.48 2.80 13.07
CA LEU A 26 4.51 3.45 13.95
C LEU A 26 4.66 4.97 13.94
N ALA A 27 5.90 5.46 13.98
CA ALA A 27 6.19 6.89 13.89
C ALA A 27 5.77 7.46 12.52
N GLN A 28 6.03 6.73 11.43
CA GLN A 28 5.62 7.13 10.08
C GLN A 28 4.10 7.18 9.92
N CYS A 29 3.37 6.21 10.47
CA CYS A 29 1.90 6.22 10.50
C CYS A 29 1.36 7.40 11.31
N ASN A 30 2.04 7.78 12.40
CA ASN A 30 1.63 8.90 13.25
C ASN A 30 2.05 10.28 12.73
N ALA A 31 2.89 10.36 11.71
CA ALA A 31 3.32 11.63 11.14
C ALA A 31 2.13 12.44 10.60
N ARG A 32 2.16 13.77 10.76
CA ARG A 32 1.09 14.68 10.35
C ARG A 32 0.62 14.43 8.91
N LYS A 33 1.56 14.39 7.96
CA LYS A 33 1.29 14.13 6.53
C LYS A 33 0.62 12.78 6.28
N ALA A 34 0.93 11.77 7.11
CA ALA A 34 0.31 10.45 6.99
C ALA A 34 -1.14 10.47 7.46
N LYS A 35 -1.42 11.11 8.61
CA LYS A 35 -2.80 11.29 9.12
C LYS A 35 -3.65 12.18 8.20
N GLU A 36 -3.09 13.24 7.63
CA GLU A 36 -3.77 14.07 6.63
C GLU A 36 -4.16 13.28 5.37
N SER A 37 -3.37 12.26 4.99
CA SER A 37 -3.69 11.42 3.82
C SER A 37 -4.88 10.48 4.03
N ASN A 38 -5.19 10.14 5.28
CA ASN A 38 -6.39 9.38 5.65
C ASN A 38 -6.68 9.58 7.15
N PRO A 39 -7.55 10.55 7.51
CA PRO A 39 -7.86 10.84 8.91
C PRO A 39 -8.74 9.78 9.58
N ALA A 40 -9.39 8.91 8.80
CA ALA A 40 -10.23 7.83 9.32
C ALA A 40 -9.43 6.56 9.67
N CYS A 41 -8.15 6.49 9.27
CA CYS A 41 -7.32 5.32 9.52
C CYS A 41 -7.03 5.16 11.02
N VAL A 42 -7.30 3.97 11.55
CA VAL A 42 -7.02 3.60 12.95
C VAL A 42 -5.58 3.09 13.05
N VAL A 43 -4.79 3.67 13.97
CA VAL A 43 -3.40 3.25 14.23
C VAL A 43 -3.29 2.73 15.66
N GLU A 44 -2.97 1.45 15.82
CA GLU A 44 -2.88 0.75 17.11
C GLU A 44 -1.48 0.22 17.38
N LEU A 45 -1.13 0.15 18.67
CA LEU A 45 0.08 -0.49 19.17
C LEU A 45 -0.31 -1.59 20.16
N HIS A 46 0.00 -2.85 19.82
CA HIS A 46 -0.19 -3.99 20.71
C HIS A 46 1.15 -4.43 21.29
N ARG A 47 1.29 -4.33 22.61
CA ARG A 47 2.48 -4.82 23.30
C ARG A 47 2.32 -6.30 23.58
N LEU A 48 3.15 -7.12 22.92
CA LEU A 48 3.11 -8.56 23.11
C LEU A 48 3.73 -8.91 24.48
N PRO A 49 3.05 -9.70 25.33
CA PRO A 49 3.57 -10.07 26.65
C PRO A 49 4.68 -11.11 26.55
N ASP A 50 4.60 -12.00 25.56
CA ASP A 50 5.60 -13.04 25.30
C ASP A 50 6.82 -12.44 24.59
N ALA A 51 8.01 -12.71 25.13
CA ALA A 51 9.29 -12.26 24.57
C ALA A 51 9.73 -13.11 23.35
N ALA A 52 9.19 -14.31 23.18
CA ALA A 52 9.47 -15.16 22.03
C ALA A 52 8.64 -14.77 20.79
N ALA A 53 7.52 -14.09 20.97
CA ALA A 53 6.62 -13.72 19.89
C ALA A 53 7.27 -12.69 18.93
N PRO A 54 7.31 -12.96 17.62
CA PRO A 54 7.97 -12.07 16.66
C PRO A 54 7.18 -10.76 16.45
N PRO A 55 7.87 -9.64 16.20
CA PRO A 55 7.24 -8.40 15.77
C PRO A 55 6.47 -8.58 14.46
N ARG A 56 5.26 -8.04 14.39
CA ARG A 56 4.39 -8.11 13.21
C ARG A 56 3.64 -6.82 12.98
N VAL A 57 3.17 -6.64 11.76
CA VAL A 57 2.30 -5.53 11.37
C VAL A 57 1.04 -6.12 10.76
N VAL A 58 -0.10 -5.83 11.36
CA VAL A 58 -1.42 -6.21 10.84
C VAL A 58 -2.01 -5.00 10.13
N VAL A 59 -2.36 -5.17 8.87
CA VAL A 59 -2.87 -4.10 7.99
C VAL A 59 -4.23 -4.51 7.47
N THR A 60 -5.23 -3.67 7.73
CA THR A 60 -6.55 -3.78 7.14
C THR A 60 -6.71 -2.69 6.09
N TYR A 61 -6.94 -3.08 4.85
CA TYR A 61 -7.14 -2.17 3.72
C TYR A 61 -8.56 -1.59 3.71
N VAL A 62 -8.76 -0.51 2.94
CA VAL A 62 -10.08 0.15 2.83
C VAL A 62 -11.18 -0.74 2.26
N ASN A 63 -10.80 -1.75 1.47
CA ASN A 63 -11.72 -2.76 0.93
C ASN A 63 -12.01 -3.92 1.91
N GLY A 64 -11.47 -3.86 3.14
CA GLY A 64 -11.66 -4.89 4.18
C GLY A 64 -10.70 -6.07 4.11
N VAL A 65 -9.79 -6.15 3.13
CA VAL A 65 -8.75 -7.17 3.12
C VAL A 65 -7.79 -6.96 4.29
N GLU A 66 -7.50 -8.01 5.04
CA GLU A 66 -6.54 -7.98 6.15
C GLU A 66 -5.29 -8.81 5.79
N GLU A 67 -4.12 -8.29 6.16
CA GLU A 67 -2.83 -8.91 5.91
C GLU A 67 -1.90 -8.79 7.12
N VAL A 68 -1.17 -9.86 7.43
CA VAL A 68 -0.18 -9.91 8.51
C VAL A 68 1.21 -9.98 7.89
N ILE A 69 2.05 -8.99 8.19
CA ILE A 69 3.40 -8.85 7.65
C ILE A 69 4.42 -9.11 8.77
N ASP A 70 5.37 -10.01 8.49
CA ASP A 70 6.51 -10.27 9.37
C ASP A 70 7.48 -9.06 9.34
N ALA A 71 7.76 -8.53 10.53
CA ALA A 71 8.61 -7.35 10.72
C ALA A 71 9.96 -7.68 11.38
N VAL A 72 10.31 -8.96 11.54
CA VAL A 72 11.53 -9.42 12.22
C VAL A 72 12.79 -8.98 11.48
N ALA A 73 12.84 -9.22 10.18
CA ALA A 73 14.02 -8.97 9.34
C ALA A 73 13.74 -7.99 8.20
N THR A 74 12.54 -7.39 8.18
CA THR A 74 12.11 -6.48 7.14
C THR A 74 12.29 -5.03 7.59
N PRO A 75 13.11 -4.21 6.90
CA PRO A 75 13.26 -2.79 7.24
C PRO A 75 11.93 -2.02 7.12
N ALA A 76 11.76 -0.95 7.90
CA ALA A 76 10.53 -0.16 7.90
C ALA A 76 10.18 0.45 6.53
N GLN A 77 11.19 0.87 5.76
CA GLN A 77 10.98 1.38 4.40
C GLN A 77 10.42 0.31 3.47
N GLU A 78 10.86 -0.94 3.61
CA GLU A 78 10.37 -2.06 2.81
C GLU A 78 8.97 -2.47 3.25
N LEU A 79 8.70 -2.54 4.57
CA LEU A 79 7.33 -2.74 5.09
C LEU A 79 6.36 -1.70 4.52
N LYS A 80 6.74 -0.42 4.58
CA LYS A 80 5.93 0.67 4.02
C LYS A 80 5.70 0.49 2.52
N LYS A 81 6.74 0.11 1.77
CA LYS A 81 6.65 -0.09 0.33
C LYS A 81 5.68 -1.23 0.01
N GLN A 82 5.85 -2.40 0.65
CA GLN A 82 4.94 -3.55 0.50
C GLN A 82 3.49 -3.17 0.76
N ILE A 83 3.22 -2.45 1.86
CA ILE A 83 1.88 -1.99 2.22
C ILE A 83 1.29 -1.07 1.13
N LEU A 84 2.09 -0.12 0.62
CA LEU A 84 1.65 0.83 -0.41
C LEU A 84 1.41 0.15 -1.76
N ASP A 85 2.31 -0.75 -2.17
CA ASP A 85 2.21 -1.48 -3.43
C ASP A 85 0.99 -2.40 -3.41
N ARG A 86 0.76 -3.11 -2.30
CA ARG A 86 -0.45 -3.91 -2.10
C ARG A 86 -1.72 -3.07 -2.12
N GLY A 87 -1.72 -1.91 -1.47
CA GLY A 87 -2.85 -0.98 -1.49
C GLY A 87 -3.20 -0.48 -2.90
N ARG A 88 -2.19 -0.19 -3.73
CA ARG A 88 -2.40 0.20 -5.14
C ARG A 88 -3.00 -0.93 -5.97
N LEU A 89 -2.53 -2.16 -5.75
CA LEU A 89 -3.07 -3.33 -6.45
C LEU A 89 -4.54 -3.55 -6.12
N LEU A 90 -4.91 -3.46 -4.83
CA LEU A 90 -6.31 -3.61 -4.39
C LEU A 90 -7.20 -2.47 -4.89
N GLU A 91 -6.70 -1.23 -4.93
CA GLU A 91 -7.42 -0.10 -5.52
C GLU A 91 -7.64 -0.31 -7.02
N THR A 92 -6.61 -0.76 -7.75
CA THR A 92 -6.72 -1.00 -9.20
C THR A 92 -7.70 -2.14 -9.49
N GLU A 93 -7.61 -3.25 -8.75
CA GLU A 93 -8.56 -4.34 -8.82
C GLU A 93 -10.01 -3.86 -8.61
N GLN A 94 -10.23 -2.98 -7.63
CA GLN A 94 -11.55 -2.41 -7.36
C GLN A 94 -12.05 -1.55 -8.53
N MET A 95 -11.19 -0.74 -9.16
CA MET A 95 -11.55 0.04 -10.35
C MET A 95 -12.00 -0.84 -11.52
N PHE A 96 -11.29 -1.95 -11.78
CA PHE A 96 -11.68 -2.91 -12.83
C PHE A 96 -13.03 -3.56 -12.52
N ARG A 97 -13.22 -4.01 -11.28
CA ARG A 97 -14.49 -4.60 -10.84
C ARG A 97 -15.67 -3.62 -10.97
N GLU A 98 -15.47 -2.34 -10.64
CA GLU A 98 -16.48 -1.28 -10.78
C GLU A 98 -16.83 -0.99 -12.24
N ALA A 99 -15.86 -1.10 -13.15
CA ALA A 99 -16.09 -0.97 -14.58
C ALA A 99 -16.74 -2.22 -15.21
N GLY A 100 -16.88 -3.31 -14.46
CA GLY A 100 -17.35 -4.61 -14.97
C GLY A 100 -16.31 -5.33 -15.81
N GLU A 101 -15.04 -4.93 -15.72
CA GLU A 101 -13.91 -5.50 -16.45
C GLU A 101 -13.22 -6.61 -15.65
N PRO A 102 -12.64 -7.63 -16.32
CA PRO A 102 -11.93 -8.70 -15.64
C PRO A 102 -10.61 -8.22 -15.00
N TRP A 103 -10.27 -8.80 -13.86
CA TRP A 103 -8.99 -8.60 -13.17
C TRP A 103 -8.42 -9.94 -12.68
N PRO A 104 -7.11 -10.23 -12.83
CA PRO A 104 -6.12 -9.40 -13.54
C PRO A 104 -6.38 -9.37 -15.05
N VAL A 105 -5.88 -8.33 -15.71
CA VAL A 105 -5.94 -8.24 -17.17
C VAL A 105 -5.05 -9.35 -17.75
N VAL A 106 -5.66 -10.28 -18.49
CA VAL A 106 -4.95 -11.33 -19.22
C VAL A 106 -4.89 -10.90 -20.68
N ILE A 107 -3.66 -10.77 -21.21
CA ILE A 107 -3.43 -10.46 -22.62
C ILE A 107 -3.41 -11.80 -23.37
N PRO A 108 -4.28 -12.02 -24.38
CA PRO A 108 -4.26 -13.23 -25.21
C PRO A 108 -2.93 -13.40 -25.94
N GLU A 109 -2.47 -14.65 -26.13
CA GLU A 109 -1.19 -14.95 -26.78
C GLU A 109 -1.13 -14.39 -28.21
N GLU A 110 -2.26 -14.41 -28.92
CA GLU A 110 -2.39 -13.88 -30.27
C GLU A 110 -2.16 -12.37 -30.34
N GLU A 111 -2.46 -11.62 -29.27
CA GLU A 111 -2.24 -10.17 -29.18
C GLU A 111 -0.78 -9.82 -28.83
N ILE A 112 -0.07 -10.70 -28.13
CA ILE A 112 1.35 -10.48 -27.75
C ILE A 112 2.24 -10.39 -28.99
N HIS A 113 1.92 -11.15 -30.05
CA HIS A 113 2.69 -11.19 -31.29
C HIS A 113 2.21 -10.19 -32.35
N GLN A 114 1.12 -9.46 -32.09
CA GLN A 114 0.62 -8.44 -33.00
C GLN A 114 1.47 -7.17 -32.93
N SER A 115 1.99 -6.74 -34.08
CA SER A 115 2.69 -5.46 -34.19
C SER A 115 1.66 -4.32 -34.20
N PHE A 116 1.50 -3.62 -33.08
CA PHE A 116 0.67 -2.43 -33.00
C PHE A 116 1.41 -1.22 -33.60
N PRO A 117 0.84 -0.51 -34.58
CA PRO A 117 1.44 0.73 -35.07
C PRO A 117 1.48 1.74 -33.92
N GLY A 118 2.68 2.18 -33.54
CA GLY A 118 2.86 3.11 -32.43
C GLY A 118 1.97 4.34 -32.56
N THR A 119 1.28 4.70 -31.48
CA THR A 119 0.48 5.93 -31.42
C THR A 119 1.40 7.13 -31.61
N LYS A 120 1.29 7.82 -32.77
CA LYS A 120 1.96 9.10 -32.99
C LYS A 120 1.53 10.06 -31.88
N PRO A 121 2.45 10.77 -31.19
CA PRO A 121 2.08 11.74 -30.19
C PRO A 121 1.21 12.82 -30.85
N LYS A 122 -0.04 12.97 -30.39
CA LYS A 122 -0.85 14.14 -30.73
C LYS A 122 -0.10 15.35 -30.18
N LYS A 123 0.45 16.17 -31.08
CA LYS A 123 1.00 17.49 -30.79
C LYS A 123 -0.08 18.26 -30.05
N ALA A 124 0.12 18.53 -28.76
CA ALA A 124 -0.79 19.38 -28.00
C ALA A 124 -0.79 20.76 -28.67
N GLU A 125 -1.94 21.19 -29.18
CA GLU A 125 -2.10 22.57 -29.62
C GLU A 125 -1.93 23.47 -28.39
N GLU A 126 -0.86 24.28 -28.40
CA GLU A 126 -0.67 25.37 -27.46
C GLU A 126 -1.92 26.26 -27.51
N LYS A 127 -2.68 26.28 -26.40
CA LYS A 127 -3.69 27.32 -26.18
C LYS A 127 -2.96 28.66 -26.11
N PRO A 128 -3.30 29.66 -26.94
CA PRO A 128 -2.81 31.02 -26.74
C PRO A 128 -3.28 31.51 -25.37
N GLN A 129 -2.36 31.95 -24.53
CA GLN A 129 -2.69 32.74 -23.34
C GLN A 129 -3.38 34.03 -23.80
N ALA A 130 -4.65 34.20 -23.45
CA ALA A 130 -5.34 35.45 -23.57
C ALA A 130 -4.99 36.33 -22.37
N GLN A 131 -4.32 37.45 -22.69
CA GLN A 131 -4.21 38.76 -22.03
C GLN A 131 -3.91 38.82 -20.52
#